data_AF-W4I8P7-F1
#
_entry.id   AF-W4I8P7-F1
#
_cell.length_a   1.000
_cell.length_b   1.000
_cell.length_c   1.000
_cell.angle_alpha   90.00
_cell.angle_beta   90.00
_cell.angle_gamma   90.00
#
_symmetry.space_group_name_H-M   'P 1'
#
loop_
_entity.id
_entity.type
_entity.pdbx_description
1 polymer ?
#
loop_
_entity_poly.entity_id
_entity_poly.type
_entity_poly.pdbx_seq_one_letter_code
_entity_poly.pdbx_strand_id
1 'polypeptide(L)'
;MESGIEIRNIIIKNDEINNFLKSKNIDIEIVYLKIEKINISFVTLSGILTLKIQGVDLRVKPNIHKNTSKQIKNKLTSLLKNKDKVLYS
;
A
#
# COMPACT_ATOMS: atom_id res chain seq x y z
N MET A 1 -34.73 -8.23 -6.34
CA MET A 1 -33.46 -8.80 -5.83
C MET A 1 -32.35 -8.23 -6.69
N GLU A 2 -31.39 -7.47 -6.13
CA GLU A 2 -30.21 -7.09 -6.92
C GLU A 2 -29.48 -8.38 -7.30
N SER A 3 -29.42 -8.70 -8.59
CA SER A 3 -28.64 -9.83 -9.10
C SER A 3 -27.17 -9.55 -8.83
N GLY A 4 -26.56 -10.31 -7.92
CA GLY A 4 -25.18 -10.11 -7.51
C GLY A 4 -24.61 -11.30 -6.76
N ILE A 5 -23.28 -11.29 -6.63
CA ILE A 5 -22.52 -12.27 -5.85
C ILE A 5 -22.20 -11.65 -4.50
N GLU A 6 -22.48 -12.40 -3.44
CA GLU A 6 -22.11 -12.03 -2.08
C GLU A 6 -21.01 -12.97 -1.59
N ILE A 7 -19.89 -12.39 -1.16
CA ILE A 7 -18.76 -13.12 -0.57
C ILE A 7 -18.59 -12.62 0.85
N ARG A 8 -18.50 -13.54 1.82
CA ARG A 8 -18.39 -13.22 3.25
C ARG A 8 -17.13 -13.78 3.86
N ASN A 9 -16.74 -13.23 5.01
CA ASN A 9 -15.65 -13.72 5.86
C ASN A 9 -14.33 -13.88 5.08
N ILE A 10 -13.95 -12.81 4.39
CA ILE A 10 -12.79 -12.83 3.49
C ILE A 10 -11.54 -12.52 4.29
N ILE A 11 -10.55 -13.40 4.17
CA ILE A 11 -9.20 -13.20 4.68
C ILE A 11 -8.31 -12.86 3.48
N ILE A 12 -7.70 -11.68 3.50
CA ILE A 12 -6.83 -11.23 2.41
C ILE A 12 -5.39 -11.63 2.72
N LYS A 13 -4.68 -12.18 1.73
CA LYS A 13 -3.23 -12.39 1.81
C LYS A 13 -2.52 -11.04 1.64
N ASN A 14 -1.81 -10.61 2.67
CA ASN A 14 -1.23 -9.27 2.71
C ASN A 14 0.00 -9.10 1.80
N ASP A 15 0.62 -10.19 1.36
CA ASP A 15 1.89 -10.15 0.61
C ASP A 15 1.77 -9.38 -0.70
N GLU A 16 0.71 -9.61 -1.48
CA GLU A 16 0.50 -8.93 -2.75
C GLU A 16 0.30 -7.42 -2.58
N ILE A 17 -0.52 -7.03 -1.59
CA ILE A 17 -0.76 -5.61 -1.32
C ILE A 17 0.51 -4.96 -0.79
N ASN A 18 1.23 -5.62 0.11
CA ASN A 18 2.51 -5.12 0.62
C ASN A 18 3.57 -4.99 -0.49
N ASN A 19 3.60 -5.91 -1.45
CA ASN A 19 4.48 -5.80 -2.62
C ASN A 19 4.08 -4.63 -3.52
N PHE A 20 2.79 -4.41 -3.72
CA PHE A 20 2.28 -3.23 -4.41
C PHE A 20 2.69 -1.92 -3.71
N LEU A 21 2.47 -1.80 -2.40
CA LEU A 21 2.86 -0.62 -1.60
C LEU A 21 4.37 -0.35 -1.69
N LYS A 22 5.19 -1.39 -1.58
CA LYS A 22 6.65 -1.31 -1.78
C LYS A 22 7.01 -0.81 -3.18
N SER A 23 6.33 -1.29 -4.22
CA SER A 23 6.57 -0.86 -5.60
C SER A 23 6.24 0.62 -5.84
N LYS A 24 5.32 1.17 -5.03
CA LYS A 24 4.93 2.59 -5.04
C LYS A 24 5.73 3.46 -4.08
N ASN A 25 6.75 2.90 -3.43
CA ASN A 25 7.60 3.59 -2.44
C ASN A 25 6.78 4.17 -1.26
N ILE A 26 5.71 3.47 -0.87
CA ILE A 26 4.88 3.79 0.29
C ILE A 26 5.44 3.02 1.51
N ASP A 27 5.80 3.75 2.57
CA ASP A 27 6.41 3.18 3.78
C ASP A 27 5.38 2.69 4.79
N ILE A 28 4.49 1.82 4.34
CA ILE A 28 3.46 1.22 5.19
C ILE A 28 3.45 -0.29 4.90
N GLU A 29 3.30 -1.08 5.94
CA GLU A 29 3.07 -2.52 5.85
C GLU A 29 1.69 -2.84 6.43
N ILE A 30 0.87 -3.54 5.66
CA ILE A 30 -0.37 -4.14 6.11
C ILE A 30 -0.04 -5.39 6.91
N VAL A 31 -0.37 -5.34 8.20
CA VAL A 31 -0.15 -6.43 9.16
C VAL A 31 -1.37 -7.35 9.19
N TYR A 32 -2.56 -6.78 9.00
CA TYR A 32 -3.82 -7.51 9.04
C TYR A 32 -4.85 -6.83 8.14
N LEU A 33 -5.61 -7.65 7.40
CA LEU A 33 -6.77 -7.19 6.63
C LEU A 33 -7.84 -8.27 6.65
N LYS A 34 -9.01 -7.92 7.18
CA LYS A 34 -10.23 -8.73 7.13
C LYS A 34 -11.37 -7.91 6.55
N ILE A 35 -12.19 -8.57 5.74
CA ILE A 35 -13.39 -7.98 5.15
C ILE A 35 -14.57 -8.90 5.50
N GLU A 36 -15.56 -8.35 6.17
CA GLU A 36 -16.77 -9.10 6.54
C GLU A 36 -17.56 -9.51 5.30
N LYS A 37 -17.71 -8.59 4.34
CA LYS A 37 -18.59 -8.78 3.19
C LYS A 37 -18.16 -7.97 1.97
N ILE A 38 -18.20 -8.61 0.80
CA ILE A 38 -18.14 -7.96 -0.51
C ILE A 38 -19.40 -8.34 -1.29
N ASN A 39 -20.13 -7.34 -1.77
CA ASN A 39 -21.19 -7.52 -2.77
C ASN A 39 -20.67 -7.08 -4.12
N ILE A 40 -20.86 -7.92 -5.14
CA ILE A 40 -20.51 -7.64 -6.52
C ILE A 40 -21.80 -7.66 -7.33
N SER A 41 -22.15 -6.55 -7.95
CA SER A 41 -23.30 -6.48 -8.86
C SER A 41 -22.88 -5.86 -10.19
N PHE A 42 -23.49 -6.33 -11.27
CA PHE A 42 -23.23 -5.84 -12.62
C PHE A 42 -24.55 -5.39 -13.24
N VAL A 43 -24.61 -4.13 -13.67
CA VAL A 43 -25.79 -3.55 -14.32
C VAL A 43 -25.53 -3.47 -15.82
N THR A 44 -25.95 -4.50 -16.56
CA THR A 44 -25.61 -4.75 -17.96
C THR A 44 -25.83 -3.56 -18.88
N LEU A 45 -26.98 -2.87 -18.79
CA LEU A 45 -27.29 -1.74 -19.67
C LEU A 45 -26.36 -0.53 -19.47
N SER A 46 -25.89 -0.33 -18.24
CA SER A 46 -24.94 0.74 -17.92
C SER A 46 -23.48 0.31 -18.09
N GLY A 47 -23.21 -1.00 -18.21
CA GLY A 47 -21.87 -1.57 -18.17
C GLY A 47 -21.15 -1.40 -16.82
N ILE A 48 -21.85 -1.00 -15.75
CA ILE A 48 -21.25 -0.70 -14.46
C ILE A 48 -21.10 -1.98 -13.63
N LEU A 49 -19.85 -2.29 -13.27
CA LEU A 49 -19.51 -3.25 -12.22
C LEU A 49 -19.39 -2.51 -10.89
N THR A 50 -20.25 -2.85 -9.93
CA THR A 50 -20.25 -2.28 -8.58
C THR A 50 -19.68 -3.28 -7.58
N LEU A 51 -18.67 -2.85 -6.82
CA LEU A 51 -18.16 -3.58 -5.66
C LEU A 51 -18.47 -2.79 -4.39
N LYS A 52 -19.29 -3.35 -3.49
CA LYS A 52 -19.57 -2.80 -2.16
C LYS A 52 -18.85 -3.62 -1.10
N ILE A 53 -17.86 -3.02 -0.45
CA ILE A 53 -17.07 -3.63 0.62
C ILE A 53 -17.60 -3.15 1.97
N GLN A 54 -17.88 -4.06 2.90
CA GLN A 54 -18.42 -3.77 4.23
C GLN A 54 -17.62 -4.50 5.31
N GLY A 55 -17.51 -3.86 6.48
CA GLY A 55 -16.82 -4.43 7.64
C GLY A 55 -15.33 -4.67 7.40
N VAL A 56 -14.58 -3.62 7.06
CA VAL A 56 -13.13 -3.69 6.83
C VAL A 56 -12.39 -3.43 8.14
N ASP A 57 -11.64 -4.41 8.62
CA ASP A 57 -10.64 -4.24 9.69
C ASP A 57 -9.26 -4.29 9.03
N LEU A 58 -8.56 -3.14 9.06
CA LEU A 58 -7.23 -2.96 8.48
C LEU A 58 -6.29 -2.49 9.58
N ARG A 59 -5.17 -3.20 9.74
CA ARG A 59 -4.10 -2.80 10.64
C ARG A 59 -2.81 -2.63 9.86
N VAL A 60 -2.17 -1.49 10.09
CA VAL A 60 -0.95 -1.11 9.42
C VAL A 60 0.13 -0.75 10.42
N LYS A 61 1.38 -0.94 10.03
CA LYS A 61 2.54 -0.38 10.74
C LYS A 61 3.40 0.42 9.77
N PRO A 62 4.04 1.50 10.22
CA PRO A 62 4.96 2.24 9.38
C PRO A 62 6.20 1.39 9.08
N ASN A 63 6.65 1.41 7.83
CA ASN A 63 7.86 0.71 7.37
C ASN A 63 9.02 1.70 7.26
N ILE A 64 9.40 2.29 8.40
CA ILE A 64 10.30 3.44 8.52
C ILE A 64 11.73 3.13 8.00
N HIS A 65 12.15 1.86 8.04
CA HIS A 65 13.54 1.48 7.81
C HIS A 65 14.08 1.78 6.39
N LYS A 66 13.24 1.71 5.34
CA LYS A 66 13.73 1.85 3.95
C LYS A 66 13.94 3.29 3.52
N ASN A 67 12.99 4.18 3.77
CA ASN A 67 13.15 5.58 3.37
C ASN A 67 14.06 6.35 4.33
N THR A 68 14.08 6.03 5.63
CA THR A 68 15.05 6.64 6.55
C THR A 68 16.48 6.26 6.18
N SER A 69 16.76 5.00 5.82
CA SER A 69 18.11 4.62 5.35
C SER A 69 18.50 5.28 4.03
N LYS A 70 17.56 5.42 3.08
CA LYS A 70 17.79 6.17 1.83
C LYS A 70 18.06 7.65 2.08
N GLN A 71 17.29 8.29 2.98
CA GLN A 71 17.51 9.68 3.39
C GLN A 71 18.85 9.87 4.10
N ILE A 72 19.21 8.97 5.01
CA ILE A 72 20.52 8.96 5.68
C ILE A 72 21.64 8.82 4.66
N LYS A 73 21.54 7.85 3.73
CA LYS A 73 22.52 7.66 2.66
C LYS A 73 22.67 8.90 1.78
N ASN A 74 21.56 9.52 1.38
CA ASN A 74 21.56 10.73 0.57
C ASN A 74 22.22 11.90 1.31
N LYS A 75 21.91 12.07 2.61
CA LYS A 75 22.50 13.12 3.44
C LYS A 75 23.99 12.87 3.72
N LEU A 76 24.40 11.62 3.90
CA LEU A 76 25.81 11.27 4.02
C LEU A 76 26.57 11.55 2.72
N THR A 77 25.99 11.18 1.59
CA THR A 77 26.58 11.40 0.26
C THR A 77 26.71 12.88 -0.06
N SER A 78 25.72 13.71 0.29
CA SER A 78 25.80 15.16 0.08
C SER A 78 26.87 15.81 0.95
N LEU A 79 27.01 15.38 2.21
CA LEU A 79 28.07 15.86 3.11
C LEU A 79 29.47 15.49 2.61
N LEU A 80 29.66 14.26 2.12
CA LEU A 80 30.95 13.82 1.56
C LEU A 80 31.32 14.63 0.30
N LYS A 81 30.38 14.80 -0.64
CA LYS A 81 30.60 15.61 -1.85
C LYS A 81 30.90 17.09 -1.55
N ASN A 82 30.40 17.63 -0.44
CA ASN A 82 30.68 19.00 -0.04
C ASN A 82 32.10 19.17 0.52
N LYS A 83 32.69 18.13 1.14
CA LYS A 83 34.07 18.18 1.62
C LYS A 83 35.08 18.26 0.47
N ASP A 84 34.82 17.55 -0.63
CA ASP A 84 35.68 17.58 -1.81
C ASP A 84 35.67 18.95 -2.52
N LYS A 85 34.62 19.76 -2.36
CA LYS A 85 34.59 21.12 -2.92
C LYS A 85 35.37 22.16 -2.12
N VAL A 86 35.59 21.93 -0.83
CA VAL A 86 36.29 22.88 0.07
C VAL A 86 37.81 22.66 0.07
N LEU A 87 38.29 21.48 -0.36
CA LEU A 87 39.72 21.17 -0.41
C LEU A 87 40.45 21.64 -1.68
N TYR A 88 39.73 22.11 -2.70
CA TYR A 88 40.30 22.56 -3.98
C TYR A 88 39.89 23.99 -4.35
N SER A 89 39.48 24.80 -3.38
CA SER A 89 39.14 26.22 -3.53
C SER A 89 40.13 27.12 -2.80
#